data_AF-A0A7W7AJR3-F1
#
_entry.id   AF-A0A7W7AJR3-F1
#
_cell.length_a   1.000
_cell.length_b   1.000
_cell.length_c   1.000
_cell.angle_alpha   90.00
_cell.angle_beta   90.00
_cell.angle_gamma   90.00
#
_symmetry.space_group_name_H-M   'P 1'
#
loop_
_entity.id
_entity.type
_entity.pdbx_description
1 polymer ?
#
loop_
_entity_poly.entity_id
_entity_poly.type
_entity_poly.pdbx_seq_one_letter_code
_entity_poly.pdbx_strand_id
1 'polypeptide(L)'
;MQLIKAAFAASALFLAPAAANATVVGSLGGGTGTFATLSSAGLDGGTVATLSGGTVYTSDRPFADMPAGTIFGNTFLAAGPLAGQPATLNFGSALSYLSFLWGSPDTWNRLTVNTNLGSYDFTVNSLNFAVRDGNQAFSQYVQFAASAGESITGVTFTNDPARDAFEVANFNYTLAAAAVPEPATWAMMLLGFGMIGAAARYRRRGVAVTYA
;
A
#
# COMPACT_ATOMS: atom_id res chain seq x y z
N MET A 1 69.87 1.82 -9.51
CA MET A 1 68.87 2.27 -10.51
C MET A 1 67.53 1.67 -10.11
N GLN A 2 66.50 2.51 -10.02
CA GLN A 2 65.31 2.36 -9.19
C GLN A 2 64.36 1.22 -9.61
N LEU A 3 63.87 0.45 -8.63
CA LEU A 3 62.76 -0.50 -8.77
C LEU A 3 61.44 0.27 -8.65
N ILE A 4 60.67 0.29 -9.73
CA ILE A 4 59.34 0.88 -9.83
C ILE A 4 58.37 0.04 -8.98
N LYS A 5 57.88 0.60 -7.87
CA LYS A 5 56.73 0.07 -7.13
C LYS A 5 55.45 0.63 -7.75
N ALA A 6 54.75 -0.19 -8.53
CA ALA A 6 53.41 0.15 -9.01
C ALA A 6 52.40 -0.11 -7.88
N ALA A 7 51.83 0.96 -7.31
CA ALA A 7 50.69 0.88 -6.42
C ALA A 7 49.40 0.92 -7.26
N PHE A 8 48.69 -0.20 -7.35
CA PHE A 8 47.33 -0.23 -7.89
C PHE A 8 46.35 0.12 -6.76
N ALA A 9 45.83 1.35 -6.78
CA ALA A 9 44.65 1.72 -6.00
C ALA A 9 43.40 1.39 -6.83
N ALA A 10 42.73 0.28 -6.51
CA ALA A 10 41.44 -0.06 -7.11
C ALA A 10 40.34 0.72 -6.40
N SER A 11 39.92 1.84 -6.99
CA SER A 11 38.73 2.58 -6.56
C SER A 11 37.49 1.81 -7.02
N ALA A 12 36.82 1.11 -6.09
CA ALA A 12 35.53 0.48 -6.39
C ALA A 12 34.45 1.57 -6.50
N LEU A 13 34.01 1.85 -7.73
CA LEU A 13 32.80 2.64 -7.97
C LEU A 13 31.60 1.80 -7.54
N PHE A 14 30.99 2.12 -6.40
CA PHE A 14 29.69 1.57 -6.02
C PHE A 14 28.62 2.21 -6.91
N LEU A 15 28.22 1.51 -7.98
CA LEU A 15 26.95 1.80 -8.65
C LEU A 15 25.83 1.37 -7.71
N ALA A 16 25.29 2.32 -6.95
CA ALA A 16 24.04 2.10 -6.25
C ALA A 16 22.92 1.93 -7.30
N PRO A 17 22.13 0.85 -7.25
CA PRO A 17 20.95 0.75 -8.10
C PRO A 17 20.02 1.93 -7.77
N ALA A 18 19.51 2.60 -8.81
CA ALA A 18 18.47 3.60 -8.63
C ALA A 18 17.25 2.89 -8.03
N ALA A 19 16.87 3.24 -6.81
CA ALA A 19 15.64 2.74 -6.21
C ALA A 19 14.47 3.15 -7.13
N ALA A 20 13.64 2.20 -7.55
CA ALA A 20 12.39 2.51 -8.21
C ALA A 20 11.57 3.42 -7.28
N ASN A 21 10.99 4.49 -7.81
CA ASN A 21 10.15 5.37 -7.00
C ASN A 21 8.92 4.59 -6.52
N ALA A 22 8.83 4.39 -5.21
CA ALA A 22 7.70 3.78 -4.57
C ALA A 22 6.44 4.66 -4.78
N THR A 23 5.33 4.06 -5.20
CA THR A 23 4.07 4.76 -5.48
C THR A 23 2.87 3.83 -5.39
N VAL A 24 1.70 4.40 -5.09
CA VAL A 24 0.40 3.73 -5.25
C VAL A 24 -0.22 4.12 -6.59
N VAL A 25 -0.55 3.11 -7.39
CA VAL A 25 -1.27 3.30 -8.66
C VAL A 25 -2.73 2.92 -8.49
N GLY A 26 -3.62 3.88 -8.75
CA GLY A 26 -5.06 3.66 -8.79
C GLY A 26 -5.58 3.53 -10.23
N SER A 27 -6.53 2.63 -10.46
CA SER A 27 -7.23 2.48 -11.75
C SER A 27 -8.66 1.99 -11.56
N LEU A 28 -9.48 2.10 -12.62
CA LEU A 28 -10.70 1.31 -12.70
C LEU A 28 -10.36 -0.19 -12.79
N GLY A 29 -11.27 -1.03 -12.32
CA GLY A 29 -11.13 -2.49 -12.31
C GLY A 29 -11.07 -3.05 -10.90
N GLY A 30 -10.81 -4.36 -10.81
CA GLY A 30 -10.85 -5.13 -9.57
C GLY A 30 -12.16 -5.91 -9.50
N GLY A 31 -12.69 -6.08 -8.29
CA GLY A 31 -13.96 -6.79 -8.11
C GLY A 31 -13.89 -8.29 -8.43
N THR A 32 -12.68 -8.86 -8.43
CA THR A 32 -12.45 -10.28 -8.62
C THR A 32 -11.91 -10.91 -7.34
N GLY A 33 -12.11 -12.21 -7.18
CA GLY A 33 -11.70 -12.94 -5.99
C GLY A 33 -12.75 -12.93 -4.88
N THR A 34 -12.30 -13.13 -3.64
CA THR A 34 -13.17 -13.20 -2.47
C THR A 34 -13.25 -11.84 -1.79
N PHE A 35 -14.47 -11.40 -1.49
CA PHE A 35 -14.70 -10.14 -0.77
C PHE A 35 -14.63 -10.35 0.74
N ALA A 36 -14.08 -9.36 1.44
CA ALA A 36 -14.09 -9.27 2.89
C ALA A 36 -15.51 -8.95 3.38
N THR A 37 -15.87 -9.48 4.54
CA THR A 37 -17.13 -9.11 5.20
C THR A 37 -17.00 -7.69 5.73
N LEU A 38 -17.95 -6.82 5.43
CA LEU A 38 -17.99 -5.47 5.97
C LEU A 38 -18.97 -5.39 7.15
N SER A 39 -18.55 -4.74 8.23
CA SER A 39 -19.36 -4.55 9.44
C SER A 39 -19.04 -3.20 10.10
N SER A 40 -19.78 -2.84 11.15
CA SER A 40 -19.48 -1.64 11.95
C SER A 40 -18.11 -1.70 12.65
N ALA A 41 -17.54 -2.88 12.83
CA ALA A 41 -16.16 -3.04 13.32
C ALA A 41 -15.10 -2.82 12.23
N GLY A 42 -15.50 -2.82 10.95
CA GLY A 42 -14.64 -2.76 9.77
C GLY A 42 -14.64 -4.05 8.97
N LEU A 43 -13.49 -4.38 8.36
CA LEU A 43 -13.34 -5.55 7.48
C LEU A 43 -13.05 -6.82 8.28
N ASP A 44 -13.78 -7.89 7.95
CA ASP A 44 -13.77 -9.20 8.60
C ASP A 44 -13.90 -9.08 10.12
N GLY A 45 -14.92 -8.35 10.55
CA GLY A 45 -15.22 -8.12 11.98
C GLY A 45 -14.15 -7.28 12.69
N GLY A 46 -13.41 -6.46 11.95
CA GLY A 46 -12.33 -5.62 12.49
C GLY A 46 -10.96 -6.30 12.51
N THR A 47 -10.87 -7.58 12.13
CA THR A 47 -9.61 -8.33 12.17
C THR A 47 -8.64 -7.91 11.07
N VAL A 48 -9.15 -7.54 9.90
CA VAL A 48 -8.35 -7.05 8.77
C VAL A 48 -8.18 -5.54 8.83
N ALA A 49 -9.28 -4.84 9.06
CA ALA A 49 -9.29 -3.39 9.17
C ALA A 49 -10.30 -2.95 10.21
N THR A 50 -9.91 -2.03 11.10
CA THR A 50 -10.85 -1.38 12.01
C THR A 50 -11.48 -0.16 11.35
N LEU A 51 -12.79 0.00 11.47
CA LEU A 51 -13.52 1.19 11.00
C LEU A 51 -13.57 2.28 12.09
N SER A 52 -13.30 3.53 11.70
CA SER A 52 -13.52 4.72 12.51
C SER A 52 -14.26 5.77 11.68
N GLY A 53 -15.33 6.34 12.23
CA GLY A 53 -16.25 7.18 11.46
C GLY A 53 -16.98 6.39 10.37
N GLY A 54 -17.82 7.07 9.58
CA GLY A 54 -18.75 6.40 8.67
C GLY A 54 -19.76 5.49 9.36
N THR A 55 -20.68 4.94 8.57
CA THR A 55 -21.67 3.97 9.04
C THR A 55 -21.84 2.88 8.00
N VAL A 56 -21.91 1.63 8.46
CA VAL A 56 -22.26 0.48 7.61
C VAL A 56 -23.76 0.26 7.64
N TYR A 57 -24.40 0.29 6.48
CA TYR A 57 -25.83 0.05 6.32
C TYR A 57 -26.10 -1.23 5.53
N THR A 58 -27.31 -1.75 5.69
CA THR A 58 -27.83 -2.95 5.00
C THR A 58 -28.98 -2.63 4.04
N SER A 59 -29.31 -1.36 3.89
CA SER A 59 -30.39 -0.83 3.06
C SER A 59 -30.17 0.64 2.80
N ASP A 60 -30.80 1.16 1.74
CA ASP A 60 -30.75 2.57 1.38
C ASP A 60 -31.23 3.49 2.51
N ARG A 61 -30.72 4.72 2.47
CA ARG A 61 -31.05 5.84 3.34
C ARG A 61 -31.34 7.07 2.46
N PRO A 62 -32.07 8.08 2.96
CA PRO A 62 -32.32 9.32 2.19
C PRO A 62 -31.07 10.11 1.79
N PHE A 63 -29.88 9.72 2.26
CA PHE A 63 -28.60 10.42 2.10
C PHE A 63 -27.45 9.45 1.80
N ALA A 64 -27.75 8.16 1.56
CA ALA A 64 -26.76 7.13 1.28
C ALA A 64 -27.45 5.95 0.59
N ASP A 65 -27.04 5.64 -0.63
CA ASP A 65 -27.67 4.59 -1.44
C ASP A 65 -26.75 3.36 -1.54
N MET A 66 -27.34 2.16 -1.45
CA MET A 66 -26.58 0.93 -1.65
C MET A 66 -26.04 0.94 -3.09
N PRO A 67 -24.73 0.71 -3.29
CA PRO A 67 -24.16 0.72 -4.64
C PRO A 67 -24.93 -0.22 -5.59
N ALA A 68 -25.20 0.23 -6.81
CA ALA A 68 -25.82 -0.59 -7.84
C ALA A 68 -25.00 -1.86 -8.13
N GLY A 69 -25.69 -2.99 -8.30
CA GLY A 69 -25.09 -4.30 -8.60
C GLY A 69 -25.20 -5.30 -7.44
N THR A 70 -24.42 -6.39 -7.54
CA THR A 70 -24.38 -7.42 -6.49
C THR A 70 -23.49 -6.98 -5.34
N ILE A 71 -24.06 -6.87 -4.14
CA ILE A 71 -23.35 -6.45 -2.93
C ILE A 71 -23.09 -7.63 -2.01
N PHE A 72 -21.83 -7.94 -1.77
CA PHE A 72 -21.40 -9.01 -0.88
C PHE A 72 -21.82 -8.71 0.56
N GLY A 73 -22.44 -9.69 1.21
CA GLY A 73 -22.96 -9.53 2.57
C GLY A 73 -24.13 -8.54 2.69
N ASN A 74 -24.64 -7.98 1.59
CA ASN A 74 -25.70 -6.97 1.57
C ASN A 74 -25.41 -5.79 2.54
N THR A 75 -24.15 -5.34 2.56
CA THR A 75 -23.67 -4.24 3.39
C THR A 75 -22.83 -3.28 2.56
N PHE A 76 -22.95 -1.99 2.86
CA PHE A 76 -22.11 -0.95 2.28
C PHE A 76 -21.71 0.07 3.34
N LEU A 77 -20.54 0.68 3.16
CA LEU A 77 -20.04 1.75 4.01
C LEU A 77 -20.43 3.09 3.39
N ALA A 78 -21.07 3.93 4.17
CA ALA A 78 -21.37 5.32 3.83
C ALA A 78 -20.46 6.27 4.62
N ALA A 79 -19.82 7.19 3.92
CA ALA A 79 -19.01 8.25 4.52
C ALA A 79 -19.60 9.62 4.14
N GLY A 80 -20.16 10.34 5.11
CA GLY A 80 -20.82 11.60 4.84
C GLY A 80 -21.37 12.27 6.10
N PRO A 81 -21.96 13.47 5.99
CA PRO A 81 -22.31 14.32 7.13
C PRO A 81 -23.25 13.64 8.12
N LEU A 82 -24.19 12.85 7.60
CA LEU A 82 -25.22 12.16 8.37
C LEU A 82 -24.86 10.69 8.68
N ALA A 83 -23.84 10.15 8.00
CA ALA A 83 -23.32 8.79 8.20
C ALA A 83 -22.05 8.76 9.05
N GLY A 84 -21.47 9.91 9.39
CA GLY A 84 -20.15 10.03 10.00
C GLY A 84 -19.07 10.29 8.94
N GLN A 85 -18.26 11.33 9.15
CA GLN A 85 -17.21 11.75 8.22
C GLN A 85 -15.94 12.18 8.97
N PRO A 86 -14.74 11.84 8.46
CA PRO A 86 -14.51 10.87 7.40
C PRO A 86 -14.87 9.45 7.84
N ALA A 87 -14.99 8.52 6.90
CA ALA A 87 -14.91 7.10 7.22
C ALA A 87 -13.50 6.61 6.93
N THR A 88 -12.87 5.96 7.91
CA THR A 88 -11.49 5.48 7.78
C THR A 88 -11.41 4.00 8.12
N LEU A 89 -10.85 3.22 7.22
CA LEU A 89 -10.42 1.84 7.48
C LEU A 89 -8.92 1.84 7.75
N ASN A 90 -8.53 1.47 8.96
CA ASN A 90 -7.13 1.29 9.35
C ASN A 90 -6.79 -0.20 9.28
N PHE A 91 -5.82 -0.58 8.43
CA PHE A 91 -5.46 -1.98 8.23
C PHE A 91 -4.55 -2.47 9.34
N GLY A 92 -4.90 -3.59 9.97
CA GLY A 92 -4.08 -4.22 11.03
C GLY A 92 -2.77 -4.82 10.50
N SER A 93 -2.73 -5.16 9.21
CA SER A 93 -1.53 -5.52 8.47
C SER A 93 -1.53 -4.77 7.15
N ALA A 94 -0.36 -4.26 6.74
CA ALA A 94 -0.27 -3.47 5.52
C ALA A 94 -0.59 -4.31 4.27
N LEU A 95 -1.17 -3.67 3.26
CA LEU A 95 -1.63 -4.31 2.03
C LEU A 95 -0.74 -3.94 0.85
N SER A 96 -0.57 -4.86 -0.10
CA SER A 96 0.02 -4.55 -1.42
C SER A 96 -1.05 -4.17 -2.45
N TYR A 97 -2.30 -4.58 -2.20
CA TYR A 97 -3.42 -4.36 -3.09
C TYR A 97 -4.71 -4.16 -2.31
N LEU A 98 -5.56 -3.26 -2.80
CA LEU A 98 -6.92 -3.05 -2.34
C LEU A 98 -7.83 -2.77 -3.55
N SER A 99 -9.03 -3.33 -3.55
CA SER A 99 -10.11 -2.94 -4.45
C SER A 99 -11.43 -2.88 -3.70
N PHE A 100 -12.36 -2.10 -4.24
CA PHE A 100 -13.72 -2.00 -3.74
C PHE A 100 -14.65 -1.50 -4.84
N LEU A 101 -15.96 -1.70 -4.66
CA LEU A 101 -17.00 -1.14 -5.49
C LEU A 101 -17.31 0.28 -5.03
N TRP A 102 -17.15 1.27 -5.92
CA TRP A 102 -17.54 2.66 -5.69
C TRP A 102 -18.95 2.87 -6.26
N GLY A 103 -19.91 3.23 -5.40
CA GLY A 103 -21.29 3.54 -5.77
C GLY A 103 -21.50 5.01 -6.09
N SER A 104 -22.46 5.32 -6.96
CA SER A 104 -22.86 6.70 -7.29
C SER A 104 -21.66 7.64 -7.55
N PRO A 105 -20.67 7.29 -8.40
CA PRO A 105 -19.46 8.07 -8.49
C PRO A 105 -19.72 9.52 -8.90
N ASP A 106 -19.11 10.46 -8.17
CA ASP A 106 -19.26 11.89 -8.38
C ASP A 106 -17.98 12.66 -8.07
N THR A 107 -17.99 13.97 -8.33
CA THR A 107 -16.85 14.86 -8.11
C THR A 107 -16.74 15.45 -6.70
N TRP A 108 -17.70 15.15 -5.81
CA TRP A 108 -17.68 15.54 -4.41
C TRP A 108 -16.97 14.51 -3.53
N ASN A 109 -16.87 13.27 -4.02
CA ASN A 109 -16.25 12.16 -3.33
C ASN A 109 -14.74 12.07 -3.61
N ARG A 110 -13.97 11.85 -2.54
CA ARG A 110 -12.52 11.64 -2.57
C ARG A 110 -12.12 10.47 -1.68
N LEU A 111 -11.34 9.56 -2.25
CA LEU A 111 -10.60 8.53 -1.54
C LEU A 111 -9.19 9.03 -1.26
N THR A 112 -8.71 8.92 -0.03
CA THR A 112 -7.29 9.03 0.30
C THR A 112 -6.76 7.65 0.67
N VAL A 113 -5.75 7.18 -0.05
CA VAL A 113 -5.00 5.96 0.28
C VAL A 113 -3.78 6.34 1.09
N ASN A 114 -3.70 5.85 2.33
CA ASN A 114 -2.57 6.06 3.24
C ASN A 114 -1.62 4.88 3.18
N THR A 115 -0.32 5.15 3.19
CA THR A 115 0.73 4.14 3.09
C THR A 115 1.77 4.33 4.19
N ASN A 116 2.79 3.48 4.20
CA ASN A 116 3.98 3.67 5.02
C ASN A 116 4.90 4.81 4.54
N LEU A 117 4.69 5.35 3.33
CA LEU A 117 5.56 6.38 2.73
C LEU A 117 4.84 7.71 2.47
N GLY A 118 3.51 7.74 2.42
CA GLY A 118 2.75 8.95 2.18
C GLY A 118 1.24 8.70 2.03
N SER A 119 0.55 9.66 1.42
CA SER A 119 -0.88 9.59 1.14
C SER A 119 -1.16 10.01 -0.30
N TYR A 120 -2.12 9.34 -0.94
CA TYR A 120 -2.50 9.54 -2.33
C TYR A 120 -4.00 9.80 -2.45
N ASP A 121 -4.37 10.90 -3.08
CA ASP A 121 -5.77 11.26 -3.29
C ASP A 121 -6.25 10.77 -4.66
N PHE A 122 -7.39 10.10 -4.65
CA PHE A 122 -8.08 9.63 -5.84
C PHE A 122 -9.51 10.18 -5.88
N THR A 123 -9.87 10.67 -7.05
CA THR A 123 -11.21 11.17 -7.39
C THR A 123 -11.69 10.45 -8.65
N VAL A 124 -12.97 10.60 -8.97
CA VAL A 124 -13.52 10.12 -10.25
C VAL A 124 -12.76 10.65 -11.48
N ASN A 125 -12.17 11.85 -11.36
CA ASN A 125 -11.38 12.46 -12.42
C ASN A 125 -10.01 11.79 -12.56
N SER A 126 -9.29 11.60 -11.47
CA SER A 126 -7.96 10.98 -11.50
C SER A 126 -8.00 9.50 -11.91
N LEU A 127 -9.12 8.82 -11.64
CA LEU A 127 -9.35 7.42 -12.01
C LEU A 127 -10.02 7.24 -13.37
N ASN A 128 -10.36 8.33 -14.07
CA ASN A 128 -11.00 8.33 -15.39
C ASN A 128 -12.36 7.60 -15.46
N PHE A 129 -13.22 7.79 -14.47
CA PHE A 129 -14.59 7.26 -14.52
C PHE A 129 -15.35 7.77 -15.76
N ALA A 130 -16.22 6.95 -16.34
CA ALA A 130 -17.09 7.36 -17.44
C ALA A 130 -18.34 8.14 -16.97
N VAL A 131 -18.84 7.82 -15.77
CA VAL A 131 -19.99 8.45 -15.12
C VAL A 131 -19.52 9.09 -13.81
N ARG A 132 -19.91 10.35 -13.58
CA ARG A 132 -19.36 11.22 -12.50
C ARG A 132 -20.41 12.17 -11.92
N ASP A 133 -21.68 11.87 -12.12
CA ASP A 133 -22.82 12.75 -11.81
C ASP A 133 -23.62 12.29 -10.58
N GLY A 134 -23.14 11.27 -9.86
CA GLY A 134 -23.85 10.71 -8.71
C GLY A 134 -25.03 9.81 -9.11
N ASN A 135 -25.08 9.32 -10.35
CA ASN A 135 -26.14 8.39 -10.77
C ASN A 135 -26.13 7.11 -9.92
N GLN A 136 -27.15 6.97 -9.06
CA GLN A 136 -27.35 5.83 -8.15
C GLN A 136 -27.49 4.48 -8.86
N ALA A 137 -27.83 4.46 -10.15
CA ALA A 137 -27.90 3.25 -10.95
C ALA A 137 -26.53 2.80 -11.50
N PHE A 138 -25.44 3.52 -11.18
CA PHE A 138 -24.10 3.22 -11.65
C PHE A 138 -23.14 3.00 -10.47
N SER A 139 -22.38 1.91 -10.56
CA SER A 139 -21.25 1.62 -9.68
C SER A 139 -20.10 1.09 -10.52
N GLN A 140 -18.88 1.30 -10.04
CA GLN A 140 -17.69 0.82 -10.74
C GLN A 140 -16.63 0.39 -9.74
N TYR A 141 -16.04 -0.78 -9.99
CA TYR A 141 -14.89 -1.23 -9.22
C TYR A 141 -13.67 -0.36 -9.50
N VAL A 142 -12.95 -0.06 -8.43
CA VAL A 142 -11.65 0.60 -8.42
C VAL A 142 -10.63 -0.25 -7.69
N GLN A 143 -9.38 -0.12 -8.07
CA GLN A 143 -8.28 -0.87 -7.49
C GLN A 143 -7.04 -0.01 -7.31
N PHE A 144 -6.24 -0.37 -6.30
CA PHE A 144 -5.04 0.34 -5.87
C PHE A 144 -3.95 -0.69 -5.60
N ALA A 145 -2.81 -0.53 -6.27
CA ALA A 145 -1.64 -1.38 -6.10
C ALA A 145 -0.46 -0.54 -5.62
N ALA A 146 0.16 -0.96 -4.52
CA ALA A 146 1.40 -0.37 -4.03
C ALA A 146 2.60 -1.00 -4.76
N SER A 147 3.55 -0.18 -5.20
CA SER A 147 4.78 -0.68 -5.79
C SER A 147 5.77 -1.16 -4.72
N ALA A 148 6.88 -1.77 -5.16
CA ALA A 148 7.87 -2.36 -4.25
C ALA A 148 8.41 -1.32 -3.25
N GLY A 149 8.40 -1.67 -1.96
CA GLY A 149 8.84 -0.80 -0.86
C GLY A 149 7.71 0.05 -0.24
N GLU A 150 6.55 0.10 -0.87
CA GLU A 150 5.35 0.75 -0.33
C GLU A 150 4.27 -0.27 0.01
N SER A 151 3.46 0.06 1.01
CA SER A 151 2.36 -0.76 1.48
C SER A 151 1.25 0.13 2.02
N ILE A 152 0.01 -0.21 1.68
CA ILE A 152 -1.19 0.51 2.07
C ILE A 152 -1.51 0.19 3.53
N THR A 153 -1.61 1.22 4.37
CA THR A 153 -1.84 1.11 5.82
C THR A 153 -3.26 1.54 6.21
N GLY A 154 -3.94 2.30 5.36
CA GLY A 154 -5.35 2.62 5.55
C GLY A 154 -5.95 3.32 4.35
N VAL A 155 -7.27 3.48 4.38
CA VAL A 155 -8.00 4.31 3.41
C VAL A 155 -9.01 5.19 4.12
N THR A 156 -9.19 6.40 3.61
CA THR A 156 -10.11 7.39 4.12
C THR A 156 -11.07 7.82 3.01
N PHE A 157 -12.37 7.72 3.28
CA PHE A 157 -13.45 8.13 2.39
C PHE A 157 -14.00 9.47 2.88
N THR A 158 -14.04 10.45 1.98
CA THR A 158 -14.54 11.80 2.25
C THR A 158 -15.49 12.26 1.15
N ASN A 159 -16.49 13.06 1.52
CA ASN A 159 -17.34 13.77 0.57
C ASN A 159 -17.42 15.28 0.90
N ASP A 160 -18.11 16.05 0.06
CA ASP A 160 -18.51 17.41 0.38
C ASP A 160 -19.60 17.41 1.48
N PRO A 161 -19.46 18.19 2.57
CA PRO A 161 -20.40 18.15 3.67
C PRO A 161 -21.84 18.64 3.34
N ALA A 162 -22.07 19.20 2.15
CA ALA A 162 -23.38 19.59 1.66
C ALA A 162 -24.05 18.53 0.75
N ARG A 163 -23.43 17.35 0.60
CA ARG A 163 -23.86 16.29 -0.31
C ARG A 163 -24.14 14.97 0.41
N ASP A 164 -24.82 14.09 -0.30
CA ASP A 164 -25.06 12.71 0.11
C ASP A 164 -23.75 11.93 0.22
N ALA A 165 -23.78 10.85 1.00
CA ALA A 165 -22.60 10.13 1.43
C ALA A 165 -21.81 9.53 0.26
N PHE A 166 -20.53 9.31 0.48
CA PHE A 166 -19.72 8.46 -0.38
C PHE A 166 -20.00 7.00 -0.02
N GLU A 167 -20.55 6.21 -0.95
CA GLU A 167 -20.87 4.80 -0.74
C GLU A 167 -19.86 3.83 -1.38
N VAL A 168 -19.41 2.86 -0.58
CA VAL A 168 -18.46 1.83 -1.03
C VAL A 168 -18.80 0.45 -0.47
N ALA A 169 -18.54 -0.60 -1.24
CA ALA A 169 -18.81 -1.98 -0.87
C ALA A 169 -17.80 -2.96 -1.48
N ASN A 170 -17.97 -4.26 -1.26
CA ASN A 170 -17.24 -5.34 -1.93
C ASN A 170 -15.71 -5.18 -1.88
N PHE A 171 -15.18 -5.03 -0.67
CA PHE A 171 -13.74 -4.89 -0.46
C PHE A 171 -13.01 -6.19 -0.75
N ASN A 172 -11.96 -6.14 -1.56
CA ASN A 172 -11.00 -7.22 -1.75
C ASN A 172 -9.58 -6.68 -1.58
N TYR A 173 -8.67 -7.49 -1.04
CA TYR A 173 -7.32 -7.06 -0.71
C TYR A 173 -6.29 -8.17 -0.83
N THR A 174 -5.02 -7.77 -0.89
CA THR A 174 -3.86 -8.67 -0.77
C THR A 174 -2.91 -8.10 0.27
N LEU A 175 -2.49 -8.92 1.23
CA LEU A 175 -1.51 -8.52 2.23
C LEU A 175 -0.17 -8.16 1.56
N ALA A 176 0.54 -7.17 2.09
CA ALA A 176 1.91 -6.92 1.70
C ALA A 176 2.78 -8.09 2.20
N ALA A 177 3.60 -8.66 1.32
CA ALA A 177 4.58 -9.66 1.75
C ALA A 177 5.57 -9.00 2.70
N ALA A 178 5.90 -9.67 3.81
CA ALA A 178 7.00 -9.22 4.66
C ALA A 178 8.28 -9.17 3.81
N ALA A 179 9.00 -8.05 3.86
CA ALA A 179 10.28 -7.91 3.17
C ALA A 179 11.28 -8.93 3.76
N VAL A 180 11.45 -10.06 3.08
CA VAL A 180 12.52 -11.00 3.38
C VAL A 180 13.81 -10.38 2.84
N PRO A 181 14.88 -10.23 3.64
CA PRO A 181 16.12 -9.64 3.13
C PRO A 181 16.59 -10.45 1.93
N GLU A 182 16.82 -9.78 0.80
CA GLU A 182 17.13 -10.44 -0.46
C GLU A 182 18.39 -11.31 -0.32
N PRO A 183 18.47 -12.49 -0.96
CA PRO A 183 19.65 -13.35 -0.90
C PRO A 183 20.97 -12.63 -1.21
N ALA A 184 20.93 -11.59 -2.05
CA ALA A 184 22.07 -10.72 -2.34
C ALA A 184 22.55 -9.95 -1.10
N THR A 185 21.65 -9.48 -0.25
CA THR A 185 21.98 -8.84 1.03
C THR A 185 22.70 -9.81 1.96
N TRP A 186 22.21 -11.04 2.06
CA TRP A 186 22.89 -12.10 2.84
C TRP A 186 24.28 -12.40 2.29
N ALA A 187 24.40 -12.52 0.97
CA ALA A 187 25.68 -12.77 0.32
C ALA A 187 26.68 -11.62 0.57
N MET A 188 26.24 -10.36 0.50
CA MET A 188 27.09 -9.19 0.78
C MET A 188 27.53 -9.13 2.25
N MET A 189 26.65 -9.46 3.19
CA MET A 189 27.02 -9.55 4.62
C MET A 189 28.03 -10.67 4.84
N LEU A 190 27.78 -11.86 4.31
CA LEU A 190 28.69 -13.00 4.41
C LEU A 190 30.05 -12.71 3.77
N LEU A 191 30.06 -12.04 2.61
CA LEU A 191 31.28 -11.64 1.92
C LEU A 191 32.03 -10.58 2.74
N GLY A 192 31.33 -9.60 3.31
CA GLY A 192 31.90 -8.62 4.24
C GLY A 192 32.54 -9.26 5.47
N PHE A 193 31.83 -10.15 6.15
CA PHE A 193 32.36 -10.91 7.30
C PHE A 193 33.53 -11.81 6.90
N GLY A 194 33.45 -12.46 5.72
CA GLY A 194 34.52 -13.28 5.17
C GLY A 194 35.81 -12.50 4.93
N MET A 195 35.71 -11.29 4.36
CA MET A 195 36.85 -10.40 4.17
C MET A 195 37.47 -9.95 5.50
N ILE A 196 36.65 -9.56 6.48
CA ILE A 196 37.14 -9.17 7.82
C ILE A 196 37.88 -10.34 8.49
N GLY A 197 37.32 -11.55 8.45
CA GLY A 197 37.94 -12.75 9.00
C GLY A 197 39.27 -13.10 8.32
N ALA A 198 39.32 -13.01 6.99
CA ALA A 198 40.54 -13.24 6.22
C ALA A 198 41.64 -12.22 6.57
N ALA A 199 41.30 -10.93 6.66
CA ALA A 199 42.23 -9.87 7.03
C ALA A 199 42.78 -10.06 8.46
N ALA A 200 41.93 -10.42 9.42
CA ALA A 200 42.34 -10.71 10.79
C ALA A 200 43.31 -11.90 10.86
N ARG A 201 43.08 -12.96 10.06
CA ARG A 201 43.98 -14.12 9.98
C ARG A 201 45.31 -13.77 9.32
N TYR A 202 45.30 -12.92 8.29
CA TYR A 202 46.52 -12.49 7.61
C TYR A 202 47.46 -11.72 8.55
N ARG A 203 46.93 -10.80 9.37
CA ARG A 203 47.73 -10.03 10.35
C ARG A 203 48.38 -10.87 11.46
N ARG A 204 47.86 -12.08 11.74
CA ARG A 204 48.40 -12.98 12.77
C ARG A 204 49.57 -13.83 12.29
N ARG A 205 49.95 -13.79 11.00
CA ARG A 205 51.21 -14.38 10.54
C ARG A 205 52.36 -13.51 11.06
N GLY A 206 52.81 -13.82 12.27
CA GLY A 206 53.91 -13.13 12.95
C GLY A 206 55.19 -13.16 12.13
N VAL A 207 55.94 -12.07 12.17
CA VAL A 207 57.29 -11.97 11.63
C VAL A 207 58.16 -12.99 12.39
N ALA A 208 58.63 -14.02 11.69
CA ALA A 208 59.63 -14.92 12.22
C ALA A 208 60.94 -14.13 12.35
N VAL A 209 61.29 -13.76 13.59
CA VAL A 209 62.60 -13.15 13.88
C VAL A 209 63.59 -14.29 14.08
N THR A 210 64.47 -14.48 13.08
CA THR A 210 65.64 -15.34 13.21
C THR A 210 66.80 -14.50 13.74
N TYR A 211 67.29 -14.80 14.93
CA TYR A 211 68.52 -14.22 15.48
C TYR A 211 69.75 -14.97 14.95
N ALA A 212 70.82 -14.21 14.69
CA ALA A 212 72.13 -14.68 14.21
C ALA A 212 73.11 -14.89 15.37
#